data_AF-K0XPX5-F1
#
_entry.id   AF-K0XPX5-F1
#
_cell.length_a   1.000
_cell.length_b   1.000
_cell.length_c   1.000
_cell.angle_alpha   90.00
_cell.angle_beta   90.00
_cell.angle_gamma   90.00
#
_symmetry.space_group_name_H-M   'P 1'
#
loop_
_entity.id
_entity.type
_entity.pdbx_description
1 polymer ?
#
loop_
_entity_poly.entity_id
_entity_poly.type
_entity_poly.pdbx_seq_one_letter_code
_entity_poly.pdbx_strand_id
1 'polypeptide(L)' 'MTDAMKELYDIFKEESKDKWIKEGKKEGAINTLLMLVKDGIISVEDAAKRANLSVSTFQKYLNKKM' A
#
# COMPACT_ATOMS: atom_id res chain seq x y z
N MET A 1 -17.90 5.55 29.37
CA MET A 1 -17.41 6.36 28.24
C MET A 1 -18.36 7.55 28.14
N THR A 2 -17.90 8.77 28.48
CA THR A 2 -18.74 9.99 28.40
C THR A 2 -19.13 10.25 26.94
N ASP A 3 -20.21 10.98 26.69
CA ASP A 3 -20.68 11.22 25.32
C ASP A 3 -19.64 11.98 24.49
N ALA A 4 -18.91 12.92 25.10
CA ALA A 4 -17.75 13.59 24.49
C ALA A 4 -16.62 12.61 24.09
N MET A 5 -16.42 11.51 24.82
CA MET A 5 -15.39 10.52 24.47
C MET A 5 -15.82 9.63 23.31
N LYS A 6 -17.13 9.37 23.16
CA LYS A 6 -17.67 8.62 22.01
C LYS A 6 -17.53 9.45 20.73
N GLU A 7 -17.89 10.74 20.79
CA GLU A 7 -17.75 11.65 19.65
C GLU A 7 -16.30 11.73 19.15
N LEU A 8 -15.32 11.84 20.07
CA LEU A 8 -13.91 11.84 19.70
C LEU A 8 -13.47 10.53 19.02
N TYR A 9 -13.95 9.39 19.52
CA TYR A 9 -13.63 8.08 18.96
C TYR A 9 -14.21 7.89 17.56
N ASP A 10 -15.45 8.33 17.32
CA ASP A 10 -16.10 8.22 16.02
C ASP A 10 -15.42 9.09 14.97
N ILE A 11 -15.03 10.32 15.32
CA ILE A 11 -14.23 11.21 14.45
C ILE A 11 -12.90 10.53 14.08
N PHE A 12 -12.15 10.06 15.08
CA PHE A 12 -10.86 9.41 14.86
C PHE A 12 -10.99 8.15 13.99
N LYS A 13 -12.05 7.38 14.21
CA LYS A 13 -12.32 6.14 13.47
C LYS A 13 -12.66 6.43 12.02
N GLU A 14 -13.47 7.45 11.73
CA GLU A 14 -13.81 7.85 10.37
C GLU A 14 -12.57 8.37 9.62
N GLU A 15 -11.81 9.31 10.20
CA GLU A 15 -10.60 9.85 9.59
C GLU A 15 -9.54 8.77 9.33
N SER A 16 -9.42 7.81 10.25
CA SER A 16 -8.48 6.70 10.10
C SER A 16 -8.94 5.71 9.02
N LYS A 17 -10.23 5.39 8.92
CA LYS A 17 -10.73 4.33 8.03
C LYS A 17 -10.31 4.54 6.58
N ASP A 18 -10.49 5.74 6.05
CA ASP A 18 -10.17 6.03 4.64
C ASP A 18 -8.67 5.96 4.36
N LYS A 19 -7.85 6.45 5.30
CA LYS A 19 -6.39 6.36 5.21
C LYS A 19 -5.93 4.91 5.17
N TRP A 20 -6.45 4.07 6.05
CA TRP A 20 -6.08 2.65 6.14
C TRP A 20 -6.54 1.87 4.90
N ILE A 21 -7.74 2.15 4.39
CA ILE A 21 -8.22 1.55 3.13
C ILE A 21 -7.32 1.94 1.97
N LYS A 22 -6.91 3.21 1.88
CA LYS A 22 -6.02 3.71 0.83
C LYS A 22 -4.64 3.08 0.91
N GLU A 23 -4.05 3.00 2.10
CA GLU A 23 -2.76 2.36 2.33
C GLU A 23 -2.82 0.86 2.03
N GLY A 24 -3.86 0.17 2.49
CA GLY A 24 -4.06 -1.26 2.21
C GLY A 24 -4.22 -1.55 0.72
N LYS A 25 -4.99 -0.74 -0.02
CA LYS A 25 -5.10 -0.86 -1.49
C LYS A 25 -3.76 -0.66 -2.19
N LYS A 26 -2.98 0.34 -1.75
CA LYS A 26 -1.66 0.62 -2.31
C LYS A 26 -0.70 -0.55 -2.07
N GLU A 27 -0.64 -1.06 -0.84
CA GLU A 27 0.21 -2.21 -0.48
C GLU A 27 -0.22 -3.47 -1.24
N GLY A 28 -1.53 -3.73 -1.37
CA GLY A 28 -2.05 -4.83 -2.17
C GLY A 28 -1.62 -4.75 -3.65
N ALA A 29 -1.73 -3.57 -4.26
CA ALA A 29 -1.30 -3.36 -5.64
C ALA A 29 0.21 -3.59 -5.83
N ILE A 30 1.03 -3.08 -4.90
CA ILE A 30 2.48 -3.31 -4.93
C ILE A 30 2.78 -4.81 -4.83
N ASN A 31 2.15 -5.54 -3.91
CA ASN A 31 2.37 -6.97 -3.75
C ASN A 31 2.00 -7.77 -5.01
N THR A 32 0.90 -7.44 -5.69
CA THR A 32 0.55 -8.06 -6.98
C THR A 32 1.64 -7.82 -8.02
N LEU A 33 2.13 -6.58 -8.13
CA LEU A 33 3.20 -6.24 -9.06
C LEU A 33 4.52 -6.96 -8.73
N LEU A 34 4.84 -7.15 -7.44
CA LEU A 34 6.01 -7.92 -7.01
C LEU A 34 5.92 -9.37 -7.49
N MET A 35 4.74 -10.01 -7.38
CA MET A 35 4.54 -11.39 -7.85
C MET A 35 4.69 -11.49 -9.37
N LEU A 36 4.08 -10.58 -10.13
CA LEU A 36 4.20 -10.58 -11.60
C LEU A 36 5.64 -10.41 -12.09
N VAL A 37 6.45 -9.62 -11.38
CA VAL A 37 7.89 -9.51 -11.67
C VAL A 37 8.62 -10.81 -11.34
N LYS A 38 8.33 -11.43 -10.18
CA LYS A 38 8.92 -12.72 -9.79
C LYS A 38 8.61 -13.83 -10.80
N ASP A 39 7.39 -13.82 -11.33
CA ASP A 39 6.95 -14.78 -12.36
C ASP A 39 7.50 -14.45 -13.76
N GLY A 40 8.23 -13.34 -13.92
CA GLY A 40 8.80 -12.90 -15.20
C GLY A 40 7.76 -12.39 -16.20
N ILE A 41 6.53 -12.11 -15.75
CA ILE A 41 5.42 -11.66 -16.61
C ILE A 41 5.60 -10.19 -17.02
N ILE A 42 6.15 -9.36 -16.13
CA ILE A 42 6.47 -7.95 -16.40
C ILE A 42 7.88 -7.60 -15.91
N SER A 43 8.47 -6.56 -16.49
CA SER A 43 9.75 -6.02 -16.05
C SER A 43 9.63 -5.24 -14.72
N VAL A 44 10.77 -5.06 -14.04
CA VAL A 44 10.86 -4.22 -12.84
C VAL A 44 10.47 -2.77 -13.16
N GLU A 45 10.87 -2.28 -14.34
CA GLU A 45 10.59 -0.93 -14.82
C GLU A 45 9.08 -0.70 -15.02
N ASP A 46 8.39 -1.66 -15.64
CA ASP A 46 6.94 -1.58 -15.85
C ASP A 46 6.17 -1.66 -14.53
N ALA A 47 6.60 -2.52 -13.62
CA ALA A 47 6.02 -2.64 -12.30
C ALA A 47 6.20 -1.35 -11.48
N ALA A 48 7.39 -0.75 -11.49
CA ALA A 48 7.67 0.51 -10.80
C ALA A 48 6.79 1.66 -11.34
N LYS A 49 6.65 1.78 -12.66
CA LYS A 49 5.75 2.76 -13.29
C LYS A 49 4.30 2.57 -12.86
N ARG A 50 3.79 1.33 -12.87
CA ARG A 50 2.41 0.99 -12.45
C ARG A 50 2.17 1.26 -10.96
N ALA A 51 3.19 1.08 -10.13
CA ALA A 51 3.14 1.41 -8.71
C ALA A 51 3.28 2.92 -8.42
N ASN A 52 3.56 3.74 -9.45
CA ASN A 52 3.96 5.14 -9.32
C ASN A 52 5.16 5.31 -8.35
N LEU A 53 6.19 4.49 -8.55
CA LEU A 53 7.43 4.49 -7.77
C LEU A 53 8.64 4.60 -8.70
N SER A 54 9.78 5.04 -8.17
CA SER A 54 11.05 4.86 -8.88
C SER A 54 11.41 3.37 -8.93
N VAL A 55 12.15 2.97 -9.98
CA VAL A 55 12.69 1.61 -10.12
C VAL A 55 13.48 1.22 -8.87
N SER A 56 14.36 2.09 -8.40
CA SER A 56 15.16 1.88 -7.18
C SER A 56 14.32 1.67 -5.92
N THR A 57 13.17 2.36 -5.81
CA THR A 57 12.25 2.18 -4.67
C THR A 57 11.53 0.85 -4.78
N PHE A 58 11.01 0.52 -5.97
CA PHE A 58 10.34 -0.75 -6.21
C PHE A 58 11.29 -1.95 -5.97
N GLN A 59 12.55 -1.82 -6.37
CA GLN A 59 13.55 -2.87 -6.17
C GLN A 59 13.88 -3.12 -4.70
N LYS A 60 13.79 -2.09 -3.84
CA LYS A 60 13.87 -2.29 -2.38
C LYS A 60 12.71 -3.14 -1.85
N TYR A 61 11.50 -3.00 -2.40
CA TYR A 61 10.36 -3.86 -2.03
C TYR A 61 10.59 -5.30 -2.47
N LEU A 62 11.09 -5.52 -3.69
CA LEU A 62 11.50 -6.85 -4.18
C LEU A 62 12.50 -7.51 -3.23
N ASN A 63 13.58 -6.80 -2.89
CA ASN A 63 14.65 -7.33 -2.05
C ASN A 63 14.25 -7.54 -0.59
N LYS A 64 13.26 -6.80 -0.08
CA LYS A 64 12.77 -6.95 1.31
C LYS A 64 11.82 -8.15 1.47
N LYS A 65 11.18 -8.60 0.39
CA LYS A 65 10.25 -9.75 0.37
C LYS A 65 10.81 -10.95 -0.42
N MET A 66 12.13 -10.98 -0.61
CA MET A 66 12.92 -12.17 -0.94
C MET A 66 13.69 -12.56 0.31
#